data_AF-A0A2Z2HII6-F1
#
_entry.id   AF-A0A2Z2HII6-F1
#
_cell.length_a   1.000
_cell.length_b   1.000
_cell.length_c   1.000
_cell.angle_alpha   90.00
_cell.angle_beta   90.00
_cell.angle_gamma   90.00
#
_symmetry.space_group_name_H-M   'P 1'
#
loop_
_entity.id
_entity.type
_entity.pdbx_description
1 polymer ?
#
loop_
_entity_poly.entity_id
_entity_poly.type
_entity_poly.pdbx_seq_one_letter_code
_entity_poly.pdbx_strand_id
1 'polypeptide(L)'
;MSRTCTKCKNSIPDTEQLGPVNEKYPTCTKCWTEWKEYQIMVMNEMKLDMSMADHRKLLKKHEKIFVGVLSPEGEIIDYTNEDNRKPDEPQVN
;
A
#
# COMPACT_ATOMS: atom_id res chain seq x y z
N MET A 1 -6.53 -4.15 -20.22
CA MET A 1 -5.46 -4.81 -19.45
C MET A 1 -5.91 -4.78 -18.01
N SER A 2 -6.24 -5.93 -17.44
CA SER A 2 -6.68 -6.02 -16.04
C SER A 2 -5.56 -5.52 -15.12
N ARG A 3 -5.83 -4.47 -14.35
CA ARG A 3 -4.88 -3.94 -13.36
C ARG A 3 -4.82 -4.92 -12.19
N THR A 4 -3.66 -5.19 -11.61
CA THR A 4 -3.54 -6.07 -10.44
C THR A 4 -3.37 -5.23 -9.17
N CYS A 5 -4.11 -5.56 -8.12
CA CYS A 5 -4.01 -4.86 -6.84
C CYS A 5 -2.65 -5.11 -6.18
N THR A 6 -1.91 -4.05 -5.86
CA THR A 6 -0.59 -4.17 -5.22
C THR A 6 -0.66 -4.79 -3.84
N LYS A 7 -1.77 -4.62 -3.11
CA LYS A 7 -1.99 -5.16 -1.77
C LYS A 7 -2.44 -6.62 -1.76
N CYS A 8 -3.63 -6.89 -2.29
CA CYS A 8 -4.24 -8.23 -2.22
C CYS A 8 -3.93 -9.13 -3.41
N LYS A 9 -3.21 -8.62 -4.42
CA LYS A 9 -2.80 -9.34 -5.64
C LYS A 9 -3.97 -9.85 -6.51
N ASN A 10 -5.20 -9.44 -6.20
CA ASN A 10 -6.37 -9.75 -7.01
C ASN A 10 -6.45 -8.84 -8.25
N SER A 11 -7.07 -9.35 -9.31
CA SER A 11 -7.40 -8.55 -10.49
C SER A 11 -8.43 -7.47 -10.13
N ILE A 12 -8.13 -6.22 -10.51
CA ILE A 12 -9.04 -5.08 -10.46
C ILE A 12 -9.84 -5.08 -11.77
N PRO A 13 -11.17 -5.19 -11.72
CA PRO A 13 -11.99 -5.14 -12.93
C PRO A 13 -11.95 -3.74 -13.55
N ASP A 14 -12.00 -3.67 -14.89
CA ASP A 14 -11.95 -2.41 -15.64
C ASP A 14 -13.16 -1.48 -15.36
N THR A 15 -14.23 -2.01 -14.76
CA THR A 15 -15.39 -1.26 -14.30
C THR A 15 -15.15 -0.47 -13.01
N GLU A 16 -14.09 -0.81 -12.27
CA GLU A 16 -13.78 -0.19 -10.99
C GLU A 16 -13.00 1.11 -11.18
N GLN A 17 -13.64 2.22 -10.84
CA GLN A 17 -13.04 3.54 -10.97
C GLN A 17 -12.18 3.87 -9.75
N LEU A 18 -10.86 3.80 -9.93
CA LEU A 18 -9.90 4.17 -8.90
C LEU A 18 -9.81 5.70 -8.77
N GLY A 19 -9.52 6.17 -7.57
CA GLY A 19 -9.26 7.59 -7.32
C GLY A 19 -7.84 7.99 -7.73
N PRO A 20 -7.53 9.30 -7.72
CA PRO A 20 -6.26 9.84 -8.23
C PRO A 20 -5.01 9.41 -7.44
N VAL A 21 -5.19 8.85 -6.25
CA VAL A 21 -4.11 8.39 -5.37
C VAL A 21 -3.87 6.89 -5.55
N ASN A 22 -4.92 6.07 -5.42
CA ASN A 22 -4.85 4.62 -5.60
C ASN A 22 -4.78 4.17 -7.06
N GLU A 23 -4.91 5.07 -8.03
CA GLU A 23 -4.54 4.80 -9.42
C GLU A 23 -3.02 4.82 -9.62
N LYS A 24 -2.27 5.62 -8.85
CA LYS A 24 -0.80 5.70 -8.94
C LYS A 24 -0.10 4.41 -8.47
N TYR A 25 -0.75 3.69 -7.57
CA TYR A 25 -0.34 2.38 -7.08
C TYR A 25 -1.60 1.53 -7.12
N PRO A 26 -1.81 0.74 -8.20
CA PRO A 26 -3.10 0.13 -8.50
C PRO A 26 -3.59 -0.67 -7.31
N THR A 27 -4.50 -0.07 -6.54
CA THR A 27 -5.04 -0.63 -5.28
C THR A 27 -6.54 -0.61 -5.42
N CYS A 28 -7.18 -1.79 -5.32
CA CYS A 28 -8.63 -1.88 -5.42
C CYS A 28 -9.30 -1.06 -4.30
N THR A 29 -10.52 -0.63 -4.57
CA THR A 29 -11.38 0.16 -3.67
C THR A 29 -11.54 -0.51 -2.32
N LYS A 30 -11.59 -1.85 -2.27
CA LYS A 30 -11.63 -2.59 -1.00
C LYS A 30 -10.39 -2.32 -0.14
N CYS A 31 -9.19 -2.59 -0.67
CA CYS A 31 -7.95 -2.34 0.05
C CYS A 31 -7.74 -0.84 0.33
N TRP A 32 -8.20 0.04 -0.56
CA TRP A 32 -8.14 1.48 -0.33
C TRP A 32 -9.07 1.95 0.79
N THR A 33 -10.23 1.31 0.95
CA THR A 33 -11.16 1.57 2.06
C THR A 33 -10.54 1.12 3.38
N GLU A 34 -9.93 -0.07 3.41
CA GLU A 34 -9.18 -0.55 4.57
C GLU A 34 -8.02 0.39 4.94
N TRP A 35 -7.30 0.94 3.95
CA TRP A 35 -6.28 1.96 4.21
C TRP A 35 -6.85 3.19 4.90
N LYS A 36 -8.01 3.72 4.48
CA LYS A 36 -8.61 4.91 5.10
C LYS A 36 -8.95 4.69 6.57
N GLU A 37 -9.40 3.49 6.94
CA GLU A 37 -9.65 3.13 8.34
C GLU A 37 -8.35 2.99 9.11
N TYR A 38 -7.37 2.27 8.56
CA TYR A 38 -6.06 2.10 9.16
C TYR A 38 -5.30 3.42 9.32
N GLN A 39 -5.47 4.35 8.37
CA GLN A 39 -4.88 5.70 8.42
C GLN A 39 -5.29 6.42 9.71
N ILE A 40 -6.56 6.30 10.12
CA ILE A 40 -7.08 6.92 11.36
C ILE A 40 -6.40 6.28 12.58
N MET A 41 -6.24 4.95 12.59
CA MET A 41 -5.54 4.26 13.67
C MET A 41 -4.08 4.72 13.79
N VAL A 42 -3.35 4.79 12.67
CA VAL A 42 -1.96 5.26 12.65
C VAL A 42 -1.85 6.70 13.17
N MET A 43 -2.76 7.60 12.74
CA MET A 43 -2.77 8.98 13.22
C MET A 43 -3.01 9.06 14.73
N ASN A 44 -3.95 8.27 15.26
CA ASN A 44 -4.33 8.30 16.66
C ASN A 44 -3.31 7.64 17.60
N GLU A 45 -2.75 6.49 17.21
CA GLU A 45 -1.78 5.74 18.01
C GLU A 45 -0.42 6.47 18.05
N MET A 46 0.04 6.98 16.91
CA MET A 46 1.32 7.69 16.81
C MET A 46 1.20 9.20 17.13
N LYS A 47 -0.01 9.69 17.44
CA LYS A 47 -0.29 11.11 17.74
C LYS A 47 0.20 12.05 16.63
N LEU A 48 -0.10 11.72 15.37
CA LEU A 48 0.33 12.50 14.22
C LEU A 48 -0.46 13.80 14.10
N ASP A 49 0.24 14.92 14.21
CA ASP A 49 -0.24 16.23 13.79
C ASP A 49 -0.07 16.43 12.27
N MET A 50 -1.19 16.47 11.53
CA MET A 50 -1.21 16.64 10.08
C MET A 50 -0.77 18.01 9.57
N SER A 51 -0.61 19.00 10.45
CA SER A 51 0.00 20.29 10.13
C SER A 51 1.53 20.18 9.97
N MET A 52 2.15 19.19 10.63
CA MET A 52 3.59 18.96 10.60
C MET A 52 4.00 18.17 9.35
N ALA A 53 5.00 18.68 8.63
CA ALA A 53 5.47 18.06 7.39
C ALA A 53 6.00 16.64 7.59
N ASP A 54 6.71 16.39 8.70
CA ASP A 54 7.31 15.08 8.96
C ASP A 54 6.28 14.02 9.36
N HIS A 55 5.21 14.43 10.06
CA HIS A 55 4.08 13.54 10.34
C HIS A 55 3.34 13.13 9.06
N ARG A 56 3.14 14.07 8.12
CA ARG A 56 2.57 13.74 6.79
C ARG A 56 3.46 12.76 6.02
N LYS A 57 4.79 12.93 6.06
CA LYS A 57 5.73 11.99 5.44
C LYS A 57 5.64 10.60 6.08
N LEU A 58 5.54 10.54 7.41
CA LEU A 58 5.43 9.29 8.15
C LEU A 58 4.13 8.54 7.82
N LEU A 59 3.00 9.24 7.75
CA LEU A 59 1.74 8.64 7.32
C LEU A 59 1.82 8.11 5.89
N LYS A 60 2.46 8.86 4.99
CA LYS A 60 2.70 8.43 3.60
C LYS A 60 3.64 7.23 3.51
N LYS A 61 4.58 7.05 4.45
CA LYS A 61 5.40 5.83 4.55
C LYS A 61 4.51 4.63 4.90
N HIS A 62 3.63 4.77 5.90
CA HIS A 62 2.67 3.73 6.27
C HIS A 62 1.71 3.40 5.12
N GLU A 63 1.29 4.39 4.33
CA GLU A 63 0.46 4.17 3.13
C GLU A 63 1.16 3.21 2.17
N LYS A 64 2.42 3.51 1.80
CA LYS A 64 3.20 2.69 0.87
C LYS A 64 3.46 1.28 1.39
N ILE A 65 3.72 1.14 2.69
CA ILE A 65 3.88 -0.16 3.34
C ILE A 65 2.56 -0.93 3.28
N PHE A 66 1.45 -0.26 3.63
CA PHE A 66 0.13 -0.87 3.64
C PHE A 66 -0.26 -1.39 2.25
N VAL A 67 -0.08 -0.58 1.19
CA VAL A 67 -0.43 -0.97 -0.18
C VAL A 67 0.59 -1.91 -0.85
N GLY A 68 1.68 -2.26 -0.17
CA GLY A 68 2.68 -3.20 -0.68
C GLY A 68 3.64 -2.63 -1.73
N VAL A 69 3.89 -1.32 -1.69
CA VAL A 69 4.85 -0.60 -2.55
C VAL A 69 6.19 -0.39 -1.85
N LEU A 70 6.21 -0.47 -0.52
CA LEU A 70 7.41 -0.37 0.31
C LEU A 70 7.44 -1.53 1.30
N SER A 71 8.60 -2.13 1.55
CA SER A 71 8.76 -3.04 2.68
C SER A 71 8.80 -2.26 4.01
N PRO A 72 8.51 -2.91 5.15
CA PRO A 72 8.72 -2.31 6.47
C PRO A 72 10.15 -1.78 6.69
N GLU A 73 11.13 -2.46 6.06
CA GLU A 73 12.56 -2.16 6.09
C GLU A 73 12.93 -0.96 5.19
N GLY A 74 12.02 -0.51 4.32
CA GLY A 74 12.18 0.67 3.48
C GLY A 74 12.61 0.39 2.04
N GLU A 75 12.62 -0.88 1.62
CA GLU A 75 12.92 -1.27 0.25
C GLU A 75 11.71 -0.98 -0.65
N ILE A 76 11.96 -0.44 -1.84
CA ILE A 76 10.91 -0.23 -2.84
C ILE A 76 10.60 -1.58 -3.48
N ILE A 77 9.38 -2.06 -3.29
CA ILE A 77 8.94 -3.32 -3.90
C ILE A 77 8.57 -3.01 -5.35
N ASP A 78 9.34 -3.54 -6.29
CA ASP A 78 8.93 -3.52 -7.70
C ASP A 78 7.78 -4.51 -7.89
N TYR A 79 6.56 -3.98 -7.97
CA TYR A 79 5.32 -4.72 -8.17
C TYR A 79 5.00 -4.95 -9.67
N THR A 80 5.87 -4.48 -10.58
CA THR A 80 5.77 -4.76 -12.02
C THR A 80 6.59 -5.97 -12.44
N ASN A 81 7.52 -6.42 -11.59
CA ASN A 81 8.35 -7.58 -11.82
C ASN A 81 7.72 -8.85 -11.17
N GLU A 82 7.40 -9.83 -12.02
CA GLU A 82 6.88 -11.14 -11.62
C GLU A 82 7.86 -11.97 -10.78
N ASP A 83 9.15 -11.62 -10.67
CA ASP A 83 10.10 -12.34 -9.81
C ASP A 83 10.05 -11.90 -8.32
N ASN A 84 9.46 -10.73 -8.02
CA ASN A 84 9.12 -10.37 -6.63
C ASN A 84 7.82 -11.07 -6.15
N ARG A 85 7.31 -12.04 -6.94
CA ARG A 85 6.13 -12.87 -6.69
C ARG A 85 6.45 -13.99 -5.68
N LYS A 86 6.96 -13.59 -4.51
CA LYS A 86 7.22 -14.38 -3.29
C LYS A 86 8.32 -15.45 -3.40
N PRO A 87 8.92 -15.83 -2.27
CA PRO A 87 8.33 -17.00 -1.62
C PRO A 87 8.02 -16.75 -0.14
N ASP A 88 6.84 -17.20 0.28
CA ASP A 88 6.58 -17.66 1.65
C ASP A 88 7.43 -18.93 1.91
N GLU A 89 8.75 -18.84 1.76
CA GLU A 89 9.67 -19.88 2.22
C GLU A 89 10.49 -19.29 3.36
N PRO A 90 10.40 -19.86 4.58
CA PRO A 90 11.33 -19.50 5.63
C PRO A 90 12.73 -19.81 5.11
N GLN A 91 13.65 -18.84 5.20
CA GLN A 91 15.05 -19.11 4.95
C GLN A 91 15.53 -20.08 6.03
N VAL A 92 15.48 -21.38 5.71
CA VAL A 92 16.10 -22.44 6.49
C VAL A 92 17.60 -22.27 6.31
N ASN A 93 18.28 -21.92 7.40
CA ASN A 93 19.71 -22.13 7.53
C ASN A 93 19.91 -23.35 8.42
#